data_AF-A0A7Y1SK48-F1
#
_entry.id   AF-A0A7Y1SK48-F1
#
_cell.length_a   1.000
_cell.length_b   1.000
_cell.length_c   1.000
_cell.angle_alpha   90.00
_cell.angle_beta   90.00
_cell.angle_gamma   90.00
#
_symmetry.space_group_name_H-M   'P 1'
#
loop_
_entity.id
_entity.type
_entity.pdbx_description
1 polymer ?
#
loop_
_entity_poly.entity_id
_entity_poly.type
_entity_poly.pdbx_seq_one_letter_code
_entity_poly.pdbx_strand_id
1 'polypeptide(L)'
;MLVVFVIMHFFAPPRHAFTRPLDLDADIGLATGTKVTFASLMPGDYCMNKLGTANALEFKQADPKRPKDPCGWDVAATMTQAAEVSFRPREVTAQCSVTLAGYIWLQEVDKSAQKLLGSGLKSVHHAGTYSCRRQRGNGSGAWSEHAFANAWDIMGFQLDDGRVISVLKDWDQGLTNESKARARFLRKARGSACRVFRVVLSPDFNEAHKDHFHLDQGPTLSCR
;
A
#
# COMPACT_ATOMS: atom_id res chain seq x y z
N MET A 1 30.61 -17.65 -3.42
CA MET A 1 29.12 -17.49 -3.37
C MET A 1 28.50 -18.00 -2.07
N LEU A 2 28.87 -19.18 -1.55
CA LEU A 2 28.28 -19.74 -0.32
C LEU A 2 28.52 -18.86 0.94
N VAL A 3 29.72 -18.29 1.09
CA VAL A 3 30.10 -17.46 2.25
C VAL A 3 29.32 -16.15 2.33
N VAL A 4 29.01 -15.52 1.19
CA VAL A 4 28.20 -14.29 1.13
C VAL A 4 26.74 -14.55 1.55
N PHE A 5 26.19 -15.71 1.17
CA PHE A 5 24.85 -16.14 1.60
C PHE A 5 24.79 -16.39 3.10
N VAL A 6 25.81 -17.01 3.69
CA VAL A 6 25.88 -17.27 5.15
C VAL A 6 26.00 -15.96 5.94
N ILE A 7 26.83 -15.01 5.49
CA ILE A 7 26.98 -13.72 6.16
C ILE A 7 25.69 -12.89 6.09
N MET A 8 25.02 -12.83 4.94
CA MET A 8 23.71 -12.17 4.84
C MET A 8 22.63 -12.85 5.69
N HIS A 9 22.69 -14.17 5.88
CA HIS A 9 21.69 -14.90 6.66
C HIS A 9 21.79 -14.68 8.19
N PHE A 10 23.01 -14.46 8.70
CA PHE A 10 23.27 -14.29 10.13
C PHE A 10 23.46 -12.84 10.57
N PHE A 11 24.00 -11.95 9.73
CA PHE A 11 24.35 -10.59 10.13
C PHE A 11 23.47 -9.49 9.51
N ALA A 12 22.72 -9.77 8.43
CA ALA A 12 21.79 -8.78 7.90
C ALA A 12 20.47 -8.79 8.70
N PRO A 13 19.91 -7.63 9.06
CA PRO A 13 18.61 -7.56 9.72
C PRO A 13 17.53 -8.36 8.95
N PRO A 14 16.60 -9.07 9.63
CA PRO A 14 15.66 -10.01 9.00
C PRO A 14 14.87 -9.46 7.80
N ARG A 15 14.57 -8.15 7.79
CA ARG A 15 13.93 -7.42 6.68
C ARG A 15 14.68 -7.50 5.33
N HIS A 16 15.98 -7.80 5.36
CA HIS A 16 16.80 -7.97 4.16
C HIS A 16 16.95 -9.43 3.71
N ALA A 17 16.61 -10.41 4.57
CA ALA A 17 16.81 -11.83 4.30
C ALA A 17 15.51 -12.52 3.85
N PHE A 18 15.49 -13.07 2.62
CA PHE A 18 14.31 -13.75 2.06
C PHE A 18 13.89 -15.00 2.85
N THR A 19 14.82 -15.66 3.54
CA THR A 19 14.57 -16.89 4.30
C THR A 19 14.02 -16.65 5.70
N ARG A 20 14.01 -15.39 6.18
CA ARG A 20 13.40 -15.03 7.45
C ARG A 20 11.92 -14.72 7.26
N PRO A 21 11.04 -15.01 8.25
CA PRO A 21 9.64 -14.63 8.17
C PRO A 21 9.43 -13.15 7.85
N LEU A 22 8.26 -12.83 7.30
CA LEU A 22 7.80 -11.45 7.19
C LEU A 22 7.48 -10.94 8.60
N ASP A 23 8.12 -9.84 8.96
CA ASP A 23 7.83 -9.04 10.15
C ASP A 23 7.14 -7.77 9.64
N LEU A 24 5.91 -7.53 10.10
CA LEU A 24 5.07 -6.43 9.62
C LEU A 24 5.42 -5.09 10.26
N ASP A 25 6.11 -5.11 11.41
CA ASP A 25 6.45 -3.92 12.20
C ASP A 25 7.91 -3.49 11.98
N ALA A 26 8.67 -4.25 11.20
CA ALA A 26 10.01 -3.89 10.77
C ALA A 26 10.00 -2.89 9.59
N ASP A 27 11.02 -2.02 9.54
CA ASP A 27 11.27 -1.15 8.39
C ASP A 27 11.30 -1.93 7.07
N ILE A 28 10.88 -1.29 5.98
CA ILE A 28 10.95 -1.91 4.66
C ILE A 28 12.43 -2.19 4.32
N GLY A 29 12.76 -3.48 4.16
CA GLY A 29 14.07 -3.98 3.75
C GLY A 29 14.13 -4.37 2.27
N LEU A 30 15.20 -5.06 1.88
CA LEU A 30 15.41 -5.48 0.49
C LEU A 30 14.49 -6.65 0.09
N ALA A 31 14.07 -7.46 1.06
CA ALA A 31 13.26 -8.64 0.83
C ALA A 31 11.76 -8.43 1.12
N THR A 32 11.37 -7.29 1.71
CA THR A 32 10.00 -7.06 2.21
C THR A 32 8.94 -7.25 1.11
N GLY A 33 9.09 -6.61 -0.06
CA GLY A 33 8.12 -6.77 -1.16
C GLY A 33 7.99 -8.20 -1.67
N THR A 34 9.09 -8.94 -1.77
CA THR A 34 9.07 -10.36 -2.14
C THR A 34 8.35 -11.20 -1.10
N LYS A 35 8.56 -10.92 0.19
CA LYS A 35 7.88 -11.62 1.29
C LYS A 35 6.38 -11.32 1.32
N VAL A 36 5.98 -10.08 1.06
CA VAL A 36 4.56 -9.69 0.91
C VAL A 36 3.93 -10.43 -0.27
N THR A 37 4.61 -10.46 -1.42
CA THR A 37 4.15 -11.20 -2.60
C THR A 37 4.03 -12.70 -2.28
N PHE A 38 5.02 -13.29 -1.63
CA PHE A 38 4.96 -14.70 -1.23
C PHE A 38 3.78 -14.97 -0.29
N ALA A 39 3.56 -14.13 0.73
CA ALA A 39 2.42 -14.26 1.64
C ALA A 39 1.07 -14.18 0.90
N SER A 40 0.97 -13.40 -0.18
CA SER A 40 -0.24 -13.31 -1.01
C SER A 40 -0.53 -14.55 -1.87
N LEU A 41 0.48 -15.37 -2.15
CA LEU A 41 0.33 -16.62 -2.90
C LEU A 41 0.02 -17.83 -2.01
N MET A 42 0.18 -17.66 -0.69
CA MET A 42 -0.17 -18.69 0.28
C MET A 42 -1.69 -18.76 0.46
N PRO A 43 -2.21 -19.88 1.00
CA PRO A 43 -3.61 -20.00 1.38
C PRO A 43 -4.12 -18.80 2.20
N GLY A 44 -5.39 -18.44 2.02
CA GLY A 44 -5.95 -17.21 2.59
C GLY A 44 -5.81 -17.12 4.11
N ASP A 45 -5.97 -18.24 4.82
CA ASP A 45 -5.78 -18.36 6.26
C ASP A 45 -4.35 -18.04 6.71
N TYR A 46 -3.33 -18.46 5.96
CA TYR A 46 -1.94 -18.09 6.23
C TYR A 46 -1.77 -16.56 6.22
N CYS A 47 -2.29 -15.91 5.19
CA CYS A 47 -2.18 -14.47 5.05
C CYS A 47 -2.94 -13.72 6.16
N MET A 48 -4.17 -14.14 6.44
CA MET A 48 -4.99 -13.55 7.52
C MET A 48 -4.35 -13.73 8.90
N ASN A 49 -3.74 -14.90 9.17
CA ASN A 49 -2.97 -15.12 10.40
C ASN A 49 -1.74 -14.22 10.49
N LYS A 50 -1.09 -13.90 9.35
CA LYS A 50 0.00 -12.93 9.32
C LYS A 50 -0.46 -11.50 9.62
N LEU A 51 -1.62 -11.07 9.12
CA LEU A 51 -2.17 -9.77 9.51
C LEU A 51 -2.34 -9.67 11.03
N GLY A 52 -2.75 -10.76 11.69
CA GLY A 52 -2.92 -10.82 13.14
C GLY A 52 -1.63 -10.68 13.95
N THR A 53 -0.44 -10.67 13.33
CA THR A 53 0.82 -10.45 14.03
C THR A 53 1.29 -9.00 14.05
N ALA A 54 0.59 -8.10 13.35
CA ALA A 54 0.92 -6.67 13.34
C ALA A 54 0.49 -6.00 14.66
N ASN A 55 1.37 -5.17 15.22
CA ASN A 55 1.10 -4.52 16.51
C ASN A 55 -0.03 -3.49 16.45
N ALA A 56 -0.12 -2.73 15.35
CA ALA A 56 -1.05 -1.59 15.22
C ALA A 56 -2.06 -1.78 14.07
N LEU A 57 -2.60 -3.00 13.93
CA LEU A 57 -3.60 -3.32 12.92
C LEU A 57 -4.81 -4.02 13.54
N GLU A 58 -5.97 -3.34 13.48
CA GLU A 58 -7.25 -3.95 13.79
C GLU A 58 -8.02 -4.24 12.50
N PHE A 59 -8.43 -5.49 12.32
CA PHE A 59 -9.22 -5.90 11.16
C PHE A 59 -10.25 -6.96 11.53
N LYS A 60 -11.26 -7.09 10.68
CA LYS A 60 -12.21 -8.20 10.67
C LYS A 60 -12.13 -8.89 9.32
N GLN A 61 -12.31 -10.20 9.30
CA GLN A 61 -12.51 -10.89 8.03
C GLN A 61 -13.82 -10.39 7.41
N ALA A 62 -13.76 -9.97 6.15
CA ALA A 62 -14.93 -9.54 5.40
C ALA A 62 -15.70 -10.75 4.88
N ASP A 63 -17.02 -10.62 4.75
CA ASP A 63 -17.82 -11.62 4.07
C ASP A 63 -17.36 -11.77 2.60
N PRO A 64 -17.37 -13.00 2.05
CA PRO A 64 -17.08 -13.22 0.64
C PRO A 64 -18.04 -12.43 -0.24
N LYS A 65 -17.51 -11.81 -1.30
CA LYS A 65 -18.31 -11.11 -2.31
C LYS A 65 -18.26 -11.89 -3.61
N ARG A 66 -19.38 -12.52 -4.00
CA ARG A 66 -19.48 -13.39 -5.19
C ARG A 66 -20.64 -12.96 -6.12
N PRO A 67 -20.50 -11.85 -6.86
CA PRO A 67 -21.46 -11.48 -7.92
C PRO A 67 -21.47 -12.51 -9.07
N LYS A 68 -22.42 -12.38 -10.00
CA LYS A 68 -22.53 -13.25 -11.18
C LYS A 68 -21.38 -13.07 -12.19
N ASP A 69 -20.73 -11.90 -12.17
CA ASP A 69 -19.53 -11.57 -12.95
C ASP A 69 -18.26 -11.97 -12.17
N PRO A 70 -17.07 -12.11 -12.81
CA PRO A 70 -15.87 -12.59 -12.13
C PRO A 70 -15.36 -11.67 -11.01
N CYS A 71 -15.97 -10.52 -10.78
CA CYS A 71 -15.60 -9.59 -9.71
C CYS A 71 -15.80 -10.20 -8.32
N GLY A 72 -15.15 -9.61 -7.32
CA GLY A 72 -15.32 -9.97 -5.91
C GLY A 72 -14.11 -10.69 -5.32
N TRP A 73 -14.31 -11.28 -4.15
CA TRP A 73 -13.25 -11.93 -3.38
C TRP A 73 -13.83 -13.05 -2.52
N ASP A 74 -12.99 -14.04 -2.23
CA ASP A 74 -13.30 -15.08 -1.23
C ASP A 74 -12.77 -14.73 0.15
N VAL A 75 -11.57 -14.12 0.22
CA VAL A 75 -10.92 -13.74 1.48
C VAL A 75 -10.45 -12.29 1.39
N ALA A 76 -10.96 -11.46 2.30
CA ALA A 76 -10.57 -10.07 2.44
C ALA A 76 -10.62 -9.65 3.92
N ALA A 77 -9.91 -8.57 4.23
CA ALA A 77 -9.95 -7.91 5.52
C ALA A 77 -10.69 -6.58 5.39
N THR A 78 -11.55 -6.28 6.36
CA THR A 78 -12.10 -4.95 6.57
C THR A 78 -11.40 -4.32 7.75
N MET A 79 -10.87 -3.12 7.54
CA MET A 79 -10.14 -2.33 8.52
C MET A 79 -10.68 -0.91 8.54
N THR A 80 -10.47 -0.24 9.66
CA THR A 80 -10.85 1.17 9.81
C THR A 80 -9.64 2.06 10.07
N GLN A 81 -8.53 1.46 10.51
CA GLN A 81 -7.23 2.08 10.69
C GLN A 81 -6.13 1.04 10.44
N ALA A 82 -4.93 1.51 10.14
CA ALA A 82 -3.72 0.70 10.06
C ALA A 82 -2.52 1.57 10.43
N ALA A 83 -1.60 1.02 11.25
CA ALA A 83 -0.42 1.74 11.74
C ALA A 83 -0.81 3.06 12.44
N GLU A 84 -1.87 3.02 13.26
CA GLU A 84 -2.46 4.18 13.95
C GLU A 84 -3.05 5.27 13.02
N VAL A 85 -3.04 5.05 11.70
CA VAL A 85 -3.61 5.97 10.70
C VAL A 85 -5.03 5.55 10.34
N SER A 86 -6.00 6.45 10.53
CA SER A 86 -7.40 6.22 10.17
C SER A 86 -7.68 6.39 8.67
N PHE A 87 -8.83 5.93 8.18
CA PHE A 87 -9.20 6.07 6.77
C PHE A 87 -10.35 7.05 6.54
N ARG A 88 -10.34 7.70 5.37
CA ARG A 88 -11.45 8.49 4.83
C ARG A 88 -11.72 8.12 3.36
N PRO A 89 -12.88 7.52 3.03
CA PRO A 89 -13.95 7.03 3.91
C PRO A 89 -13.51 6.04 5.01
N ARG A 90 -14.33 5.83 6.05
CA ARG A 90 -13.90 5.15 7.30
C ARG A 90 -13.45 3.70 7.12
N GLU A 91 -14.09 2.97 6.20
CA GLU A 91 -13.86 1.53 6.03
C GLU A 91 -13.08 1.25 4.75
N VAL A 92 -12.10 0.37 4.86
CA VAL A 92 -11.33 -0.18 3.74
C VAL A 92 -11.48 -1.69 3.78
N THR A 93 -12.07 -2.27 2.73
CA THR A 93 -12.14 -3.73 2.53
C THR A 93 -11.23 -4.13 1.39
N ALA A 94 -10.17 -4.88 1.67
CA ALA A 94 -9.19 -5.26 0.66
C ALA A 94 -8.75 -6.71 0.84
N GLN A 95 -8.25 -7.32 -0.23
CA GLN A 95 -7.56 -8.61 -0.10
C GLN A 95 -6.37 -8.49 0.87
N CYS A 96 -6.01 -9.61 1.46
CA CYS A 96 -4.98 -9.65 2.48
C CYS A 96 -3.61 -9.12 1.96
N SER A 97 -3.29 -9.37 0.70
CA SER A 97 -2.09 -8.86 0.01
C SER A 97 -1.97 -7.33 0.07
N VAL A 98 -3.05 -6.62 -0.27
CA VAL A 98 -3.16 -5.16 -0.21
C VAL A 98 -3.12 -4.68 1.24
N THR A 99 -3.76 -5.41 2.15
CA THR A 99 -3.78 -5.08 3.58
C THR A 99 -2.37 -5.16 4.20
N LEU A 100 -1.62 -6.23 3.92
CA LEU A 100 -0.24 -6.40 4.38
C LEU A 100 0.66 -5.27 3.86
N ALA A 101 0.61 -5.01 2.55
CA ALA A 101 1.41 -3.97 1.92
C ALA A 101 1.03 -2.57 2.44
N GLY A 102 -0.26 -2.30 2.58
CA GLY A 102 -0.80 -1.06 3.09
C GLY A 102 -0.33 -0.77 4.52
N TYR A 103 -0.41 -1.74 5.41
CA TYR A 103 0.06 -1.59 6.80
C TYR A 103 1.55 -1.25 6.87
N ILE A 104 2.40 -2.03 6.18
CA ILE A 104 3.85 -1.81 6.14
C ILE A 104 4.16 -0.44 5.52
N TRP A 105 3.47 -0.09 4.44
CA TRP A 105 3.68 1.15 3.72
C TRP A 105 3.33 2.37 4.58
N LEU A 106 2.19 2.36 5.27
CA LEU A 106 1.73 3.51 6.07
C LEU A 106 2.68 3.86 7.21
N GLN A 107 3.36 2.89 7.82
CA GLN A 107 4.42 3.15 8.80
C GLN A 107 5.57 3.98 8.19
N GLU A 108 5.99 3.67 6.97
CA GLU A 108 7.05 4.43 6.28
C GLU A 108 6.57 5.81 5.81
N VAL A 109 5.29 5.93 5.42
CA VAL A 109 4.70 7.23 5.09
C VAL A 109 4.66 8.11 6.34
N ASP A 110 4.25 7.58 7.48
CA ASP A 110 4.22 8.32 8.74
C ASP A 110 5.60 8.81 9.18
N LYS A 111 6.61 7.93 9.18
CA LYS A 111 8.02 8.33 9.41
C LYS A 111 8.47 9.44 8.45
N SER A 112 8.05 9.37 7.18
CA SER A 112 8.38 10.38 6.18
C SER A 112 7.65 11.71 6.43
N ALA A 113 6.40 11.67 6.89
CA ALA A 113 5.62 12.85 7.26
C ALA A 113 6.28 13.58 8.43
N GLN A 114 6.61 12.85 9.51
CA GLN A 114 7.29 13.41 10.67
C GLN A 114 8.61 14.08 10.27
N LYS A 115 9.43 13.40 9.45
CA LYS A 115 10.74 13.89 9.03
C LYS A 115 10.68 15.12 8.10
N LEU A 116 9.77 15.13 7.14
CA LEU A 116 9.74 16.14 6.07
C LEU A 116 8.79 17.30 6.35
N LEU A 117 7.74 17.05 7.13
CA LEU A 117 6.65 17.98 7.39
C LEU A 117 6.54 18.36 8.86
N GLY A 118 7.23 17.64 9.76
CA GLY A 118 7.22 17.93 11.20
C GLY A 118 5.97 17.45 11.94
N SER A 119 5.12 16.64 11.31
CA SER A 119 3.89 16.09 11.89
C SER A 119 3.62 14.69 11.33
N GLY A 120 3.07 13.81 12.17
CA GLY A 120 2.64 12.46 11.78
C GLY A 120 1.32 12.45 11.01
N LEU A 121 0.91 11.26 10.58
CA LEU A 121 -0.33 11.00 9.88
C LEU A 121 -1.48 10.79 10.85
N LYS A 122 -2.57 11.50 10.59
CA LYS A 122 -3.87 11.28 11.24
C LYS A 122 -4.78 10.36 10.43
N SER A 123 -4.82 10.57 9.11
CA SER A 123 -5.69 9.78 8.24
C SER A 123 -5.24 9.75 6.79
N VAL A 124 -5.65 8.73 6.06
CA VAL A 124 -5.48 8.62 4.60
C VAL A 124 -6.81 8.88 3.89
N HIS A 125 -6.77 9.74 2.88
CA HIS A 125 -7.90 9.98 1.98
C HIS A 125 -7.79 9.05 0.77
N HIS A 126 -8.84 8.29 0.46
CA HIS A 126 -8.83 7.29 -0.61
C HIS A 126 -10.14 7.26 -1.39
N ALA A 127 -10.08 6.76 -2.63
CA ALA A 127 -11.25 6.54 -3.49
C ALA A 127 -11.83 5.11 -3.35
N GLY A 128 -11.17 4.26 -2.56
CA GLY A 128 -11.63 2.91 -2.24
C GLY A 128 -10.76 1.83 -2.85
N THR A 129 -11.21 0.59 -2.67
CA THR A 129 -10.47 -0.63 -3.03
C THR A 129 -11.24 -1.51 -4.01
N TYR A 130 -12.57 -1.46 -3.98
CA TYR A 130 -13.42 -2.29 -4.82
C TYR A 130 -14.24 -1.48 -5.83
N SER A 131 -14.16 -1.88 -7.09
CA SER A 131 -15.00 -1.39 -8.19
C SER A 131 -15.03 -2.45 -9.29
N CYS A 132 -16.20 -3.06 -9.53
CA CYS A 132 -16.35 -4.11 -10.54
C CYS A 132 -16.32 -3.50 -11.95
N ARG A 133 -15.13 -3.42 -12.55
CA ARG A 133 -14.92 -2.84 -13.88
C ARG A 133 -13.70 -3.43 -14.58
N ARG A 134 -13.69 -3.33 -15.90
CA ARG A 134 -12.49 -3.56 -16.71
C ARG A 134 -11.50 -2.40 -16.57
N GLN A 135 -10.25 -2.63 -16.91
CA GLN A 135 -9.28 -1.55 -17.09
C GLN A 135 -9.74 -0.66 -18.26
N ARG A 136 -9.53 0.66 -18.19
CA ARG A 136 -9.83 1.62 -19.28
C ARG A 136 -11.19 1.38 -19.98
N GLY A 137 -12.30 1.65 -19.27
CA GLY A 137 -13.66 1.75 -19.84
C GLY A 137 -14.02 0.71 -20.90
N ASN A 138 -14.52 -0.46 -20.49
CA ASN A 138 -15.11 -1.55 -21.31
C ASN A 138 -14.28 -2.14 -22.48
N GLY A 139 -13.21 -1.51 -22.97
CA GLY A 139 -12.50 -1.90 -24.19
C GLY A 139 -11.16 -2.62 -24.02
N SER A 140 -10.56 -2.65 -22.82
CA SER A 140 -9.21 -3.22 -22.62
C SER A 140 -9.13 -4.75 -22.59
N GLY A 141 -10.26 -5.45 -22.48
CA GLY A 141 -10.32 -6.90 -22.29
C GLY A 141 -9.84 -7.41 -20.92
N ALA A 142 -8.99 -6.68 -20.20
CA ALA A 142 -8.49 -7.05 -18.87
C ALA A 142 -9.35 -6.50 -17.72
N TRP A 143 -9.51 -7.28 -16.65
CA TRP A 143 -10.15 -6.81 -15.43
C TRP A 143 -9.21 -5.92 -14.62
N SER A 144 -9.77 -4.90 -13.97
CA SER A 144 -9.00 -4.08 -13.03
C SER A 144 -8.79 -4.87 -11.73
N GLU A 145 -7.67 -4.65 -11.05
CA GLU A 145 -7.44 -5.22 -9.71
C GLU A 145 -8.48 -4.72 -8.68
N HIS A 146 -9.09 -3.56 -8.92
CA HIS A 146 -10.27 -3.11 -8.15
C HIS A 146 -11.47 -4.03 -8.28
N ALA A 147 -11.60 -4.77 -9.38
CA ALA A 147 -12.69 -5.74 -9.54
C ALA A 147 -12.63 -6.84 -8.48
N PHE A 148 -11.47 -7.02 -7.83
CA PHE A 148 -11.22 -8.08 -6.86
C PHE A 148 -10.86 -7.54 -5.47
N ALA A 149 -10.99 -6.23 -5.22
CA ALA A 149 -10.47 -5.58 -4.02
C ALA A 149 -8.95 -5.80 -3.80
N ASN A 150 -8.22 -5.98 -4.91
CA ASN A 150 -6.78 -6.21 -4.95
C ASN A 150 -6.00 -4.93 -5.37
N ALA A 151 -6.65 -3.78 -5.26
CA ALA A 151 -6.07 -2.45 -5.48
C ALA A 151 -6.60 -1.44 -4.46
N TRP A 152 -5.89 -0.32 -4.31
CA TRP A 152 -6.27 0.80 -3.45
C TRP A 152 -5.85 2.13 -4.07
N ASP A 153 -6.81 3.06 -4.23
CA ASP A 153 -6.56 4.39 -4.78
C ASP A 153 -6.46 5.45 -3.67
N ILE A 154 -5.28 6.06 -3.52
CA ILE A 154 -4.96 7.03 -2.45
C ILE A 154 -4.94 8.45 -3.00
N MET A 155 -5.82 9.31 -2.47
CA MET A 155 -5.97 10.71 -2.90
C MET A 155 -5.06 11.68 -2.14
N GLY A 156 -4.62 11.31 -0.94
CA GLY A 156 -3.80 12.16 -0.09
C GLY A 156 -3.79 11.76 1.39
N PHE A 157 -3.17 12.60 2.20
CA PHE A 157 -2.91 12.34 3.61
C PHE A 157 -3.29 13.55 4.47
N GLN A 158 -3.93 13.32 5.61
CA GLN A 158 -4.12 14.34 6.64
C GLN A 158 -3.10 14.10 7.76
N LEU A 159 -2.46 15.18 8.21
CA LEU A 159 -1.53 15.17 9.33
C LEU A 159 -2.24 15.46 10.66
N ASP A 160 -1.58 15.18 11.78
CA ASP A 160 -2.13 15.44 13.13
C ASP A 160 -2.42 16.90 13.40
N ASP A 161 -1.63 17.80 12.81
CA ASP A 161 -1.84 19.25 12.89
C ASP A 161 -2.94 19.78 11.95
N GLY A 162 -3.65 18.89 11.26
CA GLY A 162 -4.80 19.20 10.42
C GLY A 162 -4.48 19.54 8.96
N ARG A 163 -3.19 19.71 8.59
CA ARG A 163 -2.80 19.89 7.19
C ARG A 163 -3.22 18.70 6.34
N VAL A 164 -3.68 18.96 5.12
CA VAL A 164 -3.99 17.94 4.12
C VAL A 164 -3.00 18.05 2.97
N ILE A 165 -2.30 16.96 2.68
CA ILE A 165 -1.41 16.81 1.55
C ILE A 165 -2.15 16.05 0.46
N SER A 166 -2.57 16.75 -0.59
CA SER A 166 -3.33 16.19 -1.70
C SER A 166 -2.38 15.74 -2.80
N VAL A 167 -2.58 14.53 -3.35
CA VAL A 167 -1.81 14.08 -4.51
C VAL A 167 -2.01 15.06 -5.67
N LEU A 168 -3.26 15.40 -6.02
CA LEU A 168 -3.55 16.35 -7.09
C LEU A 168 -2.87 17.72 -6.92
N LYS A 169 -2.89 18.29 -5.71
CA LYS A 169 -2.46 19.70 -5.50
C LYS A 169 -0.99 19.85 -5.15
N ASP A 170 -0.41 18.85 -4.48
CA ASP A 170 0.92 18.96 -3.89
C ASP A 170 1.95 18.04 -4.57
N TRP A 171 1.58 17.31 -5.64
CA TRP A 171 2.51 16.45 -6.38
C TRP A 171 3.65 17.25 -7.00
N ASP A 172 3.34 18.35 -7.68
CA ASP A 172 4.35 19.17 -8.33
C ASP A 172 5.02 20.12 -7.35
N GLN A 173 6.30 20.40 -7.61
CA GLN A 173 7.07 21.31 -6.76
C GLN A 173 6.61 22.75 -7.00
N GLY A 174 5.90 23.32 -6.03
CA GLY A 174 5.66 24.77 -5.99
C GLY A 174 6.93 25.56 -5.62
N LEU A 175 6.80 26.89 -5.56
CA LEU A 175 7.93 27.79 -5.36
C LEU A 175 8.39 27.91 -3.90
N THR A 176 7.52 27.60 -2.93
CA THR A 176 7.81 27.76 -1.50
C THR A 176 8.55 26.55 -0.93
N ASN A 177 9.24 26.74 0.21
CA ASN A 177 9.88 25.63 0.92
C ASN A 177 8.85 24.58 1.38
N GLU A 178 7.66 25.03 1.74
CA GLU A 178 6.54 24.18 2.16
C GLU A 178 6.04 23.32 1.00
N SER A 179 5.74 23.91 -0.16
CA SER A 179 5.29 23.16 -1.33
C SER A 179 6.35 22.15 -1.80
N LYS A 180 7.63 22.52 -1.74
CA LYS A 180 8.74 21.60 -2.03
C LYS A 180 8.79 20.44 -1.01
N ALA A 181 8.52 20.70 0.27
CA ALA A 181 8.49 19.67 1.30
C ALA A 181 7.33 18.67 1.09
N ARG A 182 6.14 19.17 0.73
CA ARG A 182 4.97 18.34 0.41
C ARG A 182 5.20 17.46 -0.81
N ALA A 183 5.72 18.03 -1.90
CA ALA A 183 6.09 17.26 -3.09
C ALA A 183 7.14 16.18 -2.78
N ARG A 184 8.18 16.50 -2.00
CA ARG A 184 9.17 15.51 -1.54
C ARG A 184 8.55 14.40 -0.70
N PHE A 185 7.63 14.75 0.20
CA PHE A 185 6.89 13.77 0.99
C PHE A 185 6.08 12.82 0.09
N LEU A 186 5.33 13.33 -0.88
CA LEU A 186 4.57 12.49 -1.81
C LEU A 186 5.49 11.59 -2.67
N ARG A 187 6.64 12.10 -3.13
CA ARG A 187 7.63 11.26 -3.84
C ARG A 187 8.21 10.16 -2.95
N LYS A 188 8.40 10.42 -1.65
CA LYS A 188 8.82 9.41 -0.66
C LYS A 188 7.72 8.39 -0.40
N ALA A 189 6.47 8.82 -0.22
CA ALA A 189 5.32 7.94 -0.06
C ALA A 189 5.15 7.02 -1.28
N ARG A 190 5.17 7.55 -2.50
CA ARG A 190 5.15 6.74 -3.73
C ARG A 190 6.35 5.79 -3.81
N GLY A 191 7.54 6.24 -3.39
CA GLY A 191 8.75 5.43 -3.43
C GLY A 191 8.79 4.27 -2.45
N SER A 192 8.27 4.46 -1.23
CA SER A 192 8.10 3.35 -0.29
C SER A 192 7.02 2.38 -0.76
N ALA A 193 5.93 2.87 -1.38
CA ALA A 193 4.89 2.03 -1.96
C ALA A 193 5.47 1.05 -3.00
N CYS A 194 6.33 1.52 -3.91
CA CYS A 194 6.96 0.68 -4.93
C CYS A 194 7.80 -0.48 -4.38
N ARG A 195 8.11 -0.48 -3.08
CA ARG A 195 8.90 -1.54 -2.44
C ARG A 195 8.03 -2.67 -1.88
N VAL A 196 6.71 -2.48 -1.81
CA VAL A 196 5.76 -3.43 -1.20
C VAL A 196 4.52 -3.71 -2.04
N PHE A 197 4.17 -2.81 -2.96
CA PHE A 197 3.18 -3.04 -4.01
C PHE A 197 3.84 -3.43 -5.32
N ARG A 198 3.14 -4.22 -6.12
CA ARG A 198 3.63 -4.67 -7.42
C ARG A 198 3.45 -3.62 -8.49
N VAL A 199 2.32 -2.92 -8.45
CA VAL A 199 2.02 -1.81 -9.33
C VAL A 199 1.76 -0.57 -8.49
N VAL A 200 2.49 0.48 -8.80
CA VAL A 200 2.29 1.83 -8.27
C VAL A 200 2.23 2.76 -9.46
N LEU A 201 1.07 3.39 -9.65
CA LEU A 201 0.85 4.39 -10.68
C LEU A 201 0.54 5.71 -9.97
N SER A 202 1.30 6.74 -10.31
CA SER A 202 1.19 8.08 -9.75
C SER A 202 0.87 9.09 -10.86
N PRO A 203 0.80 10.40 -10.54
CA PRO A 203 0.59 11.41 -11.57
C PRO A 203 1.66 11.41 -12.68
N ASP A 204 2.85 10.85 -12.43
CA ASP A 204 3.90 10.68 -13.43
C ASP A 204 3.57 9.58 -14.48
N PHE A 205 2.52 8.76 -14.27
CA PHE A 205 2.14 7.69 -15.20
C PHE A 205 1.28 8.17 -16.38
N ASN A 206 0.14 8.80 -16.09
CA ASN A 206 -0.76 9.40 -17.09
C ASN A 206 -1.86 10.25 -16.44
N GLU A 207 -2.63 10.95 -17.29
CA GLU A 207 -3.74 11.83 -16.90
C GLU A 207 -4.79 11.17 -15.99
N ALA A 208 -5.05 9.87 -16.17
CA ALA A 208 -6.04 9.16 -15.34
C ALA A 208 -5.57 8.95 -13.90
N HIS A 209 -4.29 9.13 -13.60
CA HIS A 209 -3.69 8.98 -12.27
C HIS A 209 -3.16 10.31 -11.70
N LYS A 210 -3.57 11.44 -12.29
CA LYS A 210 -3.07 12.76 -11.89
C LYS A 210 -3.42 13.17 -10.47
N ASP A 211 -4.46 12.57 -9.89
CA ASP A 211 -5.06 12.97 -8.62
C ASP A 211 -4.93 11.92 -7.51
N HIS A 212 -4.30 10.78 -7.78
CA HIS A 212 -4.16 9.69 -6.82
C HIS A 212 -2.95 8.80 -7.07
N PHE A 213 -2.61 7.97 -6.08
CA PHE A 213 -1.78 6.78 -6.28
C PHE A 213 -2.67 5.56 -6.44
N HIS A 214 -2.51 4.83 -7.53
CA HIS A 214 -3.08 3.49 -7.69
C HIS A 214 -2.06 2.46 -7.22
N LEU A 215 -2.43 1.67 -6.21
CA LEU A 215 -1.58 0.68 -5.58
C LEU A 215 -2.23 -0.71 -5.73
N ASP A 216 -1.58 -1.65 -6.41
CA ASP A 216 -2.13 -3.00 -6.58
C ASP A 216 -1.12 -4.13 -6.43
N GLN A 217 -1.65 -5.34 -6.22
CA GLN A 217 -0.91 -6.60 -6.09
C GLN A 217 -1.14 -7.53 -7.30
N GLY A 218 -1.52 -6.96 -8.44
CA GLY A 218 -1.80 -7.67 -9.68
C GLY A 218 -0.55 -8.31 -10.30
N PRO A 219 -0.71 -9.05 -11.41
CA PRO A 219 0.33 -9.90 -11.98
C PRO A 219 1.48 -9.16 -12.67
N THR A 220 1.42 -7.84 -12.82
CA THR A 220 2.46 -7.05 -13.49
C THR A 220 3.42 -6.43 -12.48
N LEU A 221 4.44 -5.72 -12.95
CA LEU A 221 5.33 -4.92 -12.12
C LEU A 221 5.47 -3.54 -12.75
N SER A 222 5.13 -2.50 -11.98
CA SER A 222 5.27 -1.11 -12.42
C SER A 222 5.46 -0.19 -11.23
N CYS A 223 6.34 0.78 -11.39
CA CYS A 223 6.54 1.85 -10.42
C CYS A 223 6.77 3.12 -11.22
N ARG A 224 5.70 3.90 -11.43
CA ARG A 224 5.71 5.10 -12.28
C ARG A 224 5.11 6.27 -11.50
#